data_AF-A0A1Z5L9D1-F1
#
_entry.id   AF-A0A1Z5L9D1-F1
#
_cell.length_a   1.000
_cell.length_b   1.000
_cell.length_c   1.000
_cell.angle_alpha   90.00
_cell.angle_beta   90.00
_cell.angle_gamma   90.00
#
_symmetry.space_group_name_H-M   'P 1'
#
loop_
_entity.id
_entity.type
_entity.pdbx_description
1 polymer ?
#
loop_
_entity_poly.entity_id
_entity_poly.type
_entity_poly.pdbx_seq_one_letter_code
_entity_poly.pdbx_strand_id
1 'polypeptide(L)'
;MPVDTCIRDGQAVSRRNEWVRALRIGKEVTKAMLVCSRHFKKDDYLFPGLHRQQRRLKKTAVPSENLPVLSSQDSAEEKLEMEREQQRLQRLLQGRKTYGSNQRIKVVGVAGNERVQMYPVRQHLYFRETAEAASRNEAYPQGAKASVR
;
A
#
# COMPACT_ATOMS: atom_id res chain seq x y z
N MET A 1 -33.94 16.48 6.03
CA MET A 1 -34.00 15.00 6.09
C MET A 1 -33.24 14.55 7.33
N PRO A 2 -33.87 13.87 8.30
CA PRO A 2 -33.14 13.36 9.47
C PRO A 2 -32.09 12.34 9.01
N VAL A 3 -30.83 12.60 9.35
CA VAL A 3 -29.69 11.78 8.95
C VAL A 3 -29.65 10.51 9.81
N ASP A 4 -29.51 9.35 9.18
CA ASP A 4 -29.36 8.08 9.89
C ASP A 4 -28.00 8.03 10.61
N THR A 5 -28.00 8.34 11.91
CA THR A 5 -26.81 8.36 12.77
C THR A 5 -26.85 7.26 13.82
N CYS A 6 -25.68 6.75 14.19
CA CYS A 6 -25.46 5.84 15.30
C CYS A 6 -24.36 6.39 16.21
N ILE A 7 -24.28 5.91 17.46
CA ILE A 7 -23.26 6.36 18.41
C ILE A 7 -22.11 5.35 18.43
N ARG A 8 -20.88 5.84 18.25
CA ARG A 8 -19.66 5.07 18.40
C ARG A 8 -18.70 5.89 19.27
N ASP A 9 -18.21 5.30 20.36
CA ASP A 9 -17.27 5.96 21.30
C ASP A 9 -17.78 7.33 21.80
N GLY A 10 -19.10 7.47 22.00
CA GLY A 10 -19.73 8.71 22.41
C GLY A 10 -19.93 9.75 21.29
N GLN A 11 -19.54 9.46 20.06
CA GLN A 11 -19.68 10.35 18.90
C GLN A 11 -20.77 9.87 17.95
N ALA A 12 -21.53 10.81 17.39
CA ALA A 12 -22.51 10.53 16.35
C ALA A 12 -21.81 10.33 15.00
N VAL A 13 -21.95 9.13 14.45
CA VAL A 13 -21.38 8.75 13.14
C VAL A 13 -22.47 8.30 12.19
N SER A 14 -22.21 8.41 10.88
CA SER A 14 -23.12 7.92 9.83
C SER A 14 -23.32 6.42 9.96
N ARG A 15 -24.58 5.98 10.06
CA ARG A 15 -24.93 4.55 10.14
C ARG A 15 -24.41 3.77 8.94
N ARG A 16 -24.52 4.33 7.74
CA ARG A 16 -24.07 3.64 6.51
C ARG A 16 -22.57 3.37 6.55
N ASN A 17 -21.77 4.34 7.01
CA ASN A 17 -20.32 4.19 7.11
C ASN A 17 -19.95 3.09 8.10
N GLU A 18 -20.69 3.00 9.21
CA GLU A 18 -20.49 1.96 10.19
C GLU A 18 -20.84 0.56 9.65
N TRP A 19 -21.88 0.44 8.80
CA TRP A 19 -22.18 -0.81 8.10
C TRP A 19 -21.05 -1.24 7.16
N VAL A 20 -20.50 -0.31 6.39
CA VAL A 20 -19.36 -0.59 5.48
C VAL A 20 -18.16 -1.10 6.27
N ARG A 21 -17.86 -0.42 7.39
CA ARG A 21 -16.77 -0.79 8.30
C ARG A 21 -16.97 -2.18 8.89
N ALA A 22 -18.13 -2.43 9.49
CA ALA A 22 -18.43 -3.69 10.18
C ALA A 22 -18.41 -4.89 9.23
N LEU A 23 -18.92 -4.73 8.01
CA LEU A 23 -18.98 -5.79 7.00
C LEU A 23 -17.70 -5.90 6.15
N ARG A 24 -16.73 -5.01 6.33
CA ARG A 24 -15.47 -4.94 5.56
C ARG A 24 -15.69 -4.99 4.04
N ILE A 25 -16.64 -4.21 3.56
CA ILE A 25 -16.92 -4.15 2.12
C ILE A 25 -15.81 -3.34 1.46
N GLY A 26 -14.90 -4.00 0.74
CA GLY A 26 -13.81 -3.36 -0.02
C GLY A 26 -14.26 -2.72 -1.35
N LYS A 27 -15.57 -2.62 -1.59
CA LYS A 27 -16.17 -2.05 -2.80
C LYS A 27 -17.00 -0.82 -2.45
N GLU A 28 -17.23 0.04 -3.44
CA GLU A 28 -18.16 1.16 -3.28
C GLU A 28 -19.58 0.67 -2.98
N VAL A 29 -20.20 1.25 -1.95
CA VAL A 29 -21.52 0.81 -1.50
C VAL A 29 -22.61 1.59 -2.21
N THR A 30 -23.38 0.90 -3.05
CA THR A 30 -24.51 1.51 -3.75
C THR A 30 -25.78 1.53 -2.88
N LYS A 31 -26.78 2.33 -3.29
CA LYS A 31 -28.09 2.42 -2.61
C LYS A 31 -28.90 1.12 -2.71
N ALA A 32 -28.64 0.30 -3.74
CA ALA A 32 -29.32 -0.97 -3.96
C ALA A 32 -28.77 -2.12 -3.11
N MET A 33 -27.60 -1.96 -2.47
CA MET A 33 -27.00 -3.01 -1.66
C MET A 33 -27.78 -3.23 -0.36
N LEU A 34 -28.17 -4.48 -0.14
CA LEU A 34 -28.91 -4.96 1.02
C LEU A 34 -28.03 -5.84 1.90
N VAL A 35 -28.31 -5.86 3.20
CA VAL A 35 -27.65 -6.71 4.19
C VAL A 35 -28.67 -7.70 4.72
N CYS A 36 -28.32 -8.98 4.76
CA CYS A 36 -29.21 -10.03 5.27
C CYS A 36 -29.51 -9.80 6.76
N SER A 37 -30.72 -10.17 7.19
CA SER A 37 -31.18 -10.03 8.59
C SER A 37 -30.33 -10.80 9.61
N ARG A 38 -29.56 -11.81 9.17
CA ARG A 38 -28.68 -12.61 10.02
C ARG A 38 -27.51 -11.82 10.63
N HIS A 39 -27.21 -10.64 10.11
CA HIS A 39 -26.13 -9.81 10.63
C HIS A 39 -26.54 -8.89 11.79
N PHE A 40 -27.83 -8.87 12.14
CA PHE A 40 -28.39 -8.03 13.19
C PHE A 40 -28.92 -8.87 14.34
N LYS A 41 -28.86 -8.34 15.56
CA LYS A 41 -29.47 -8.97 16.73
C LYS A 41 -30.99 -8.83 16.66
N LYS A 42 -31.70 -9.71 17.34
CA LYS A 42 -33.17 -9.63 17.44
C LYS A 42 -33.62 -8.29 18.05
N ASP A 43 -32.83 -7.74 18.97
CA ASP A 43 -33.12 -6.48 19.66
C ASP A 43 -32.82 -5.24 18.82
N ASP A 44 -32.11 -5.38 17.70
CA ASP A 44 -31.88 -4.28 16.75
C ASP A 44 -33.13 -3.95 15.92
N TYR A 45 -34.15 -4.81 15.98
CA TYR A 45 -35.44 -4.61 15.34
C TYR A 45 -36.38 -3.83 16.25
N LEU A 46 -37.24 -2.99 15.64
CA LEU A 46 -38.22 -2.19 16.38
C LEU A 46 -39.28 -3.05 17.07
N PHE A 47 -39.62 -4.22 16.50
CA PHE A 47 -40.62 -5.13 17.02
C PHE A 47 -40.04 -6.56 17.11
N PRO A 48 -39.27 -6.86 18.16
CA PRO A 48 -38.74 -8.20 18.38
C PRO A 48 -39.92 -9.17 18.59
N GLY A 49 -39.96 -10.25 17.81
CA GLY A 49 -41.00 -11.30 17.91
C GLY A 49 -42.07 -11.29 16.83
N LEU A 50 -42.23 -10.21 16.06
CA LEU A 50 -43.17 -10.19 14.93
C LEU A 50 -42.65 -10.97 13.71
N HIS A 51 -43.59 -11.43 12.89
CA HIS A 51 -43.33 -12.12 11.62
C HIS A 51 -42.50 -11.25 10.67
N ARG A 52 -41.79 -11.90 9.73
CA ARG A 52 -40.74 -11.27 8.90
C ARG A 52 -41.16 -10.00 8.16
N GLN A 53 -42.44 -9.87 7.80
CA GLN A 53 -42.96 -8.73 7.03
C GLN A 53 -42.96 -7.39 7.78
N GLN A 54 -42.89 -7.39 9.12
CA GLN A 54 -42.88 -6.16 9.93
C GLN A 54 -41.53 -5.87 10.61
N ARG A 55 -40.49 -6.65 10.29
CA ARG A 55 -39.17 -6.48 10.89
C ARG A 55 -38.44 -5.29 10.29
N ARG A 56 -38.62 -4.12 10.90
CA ARG A 56 -37.87 -2.90 10.59
C ARG A 56 -36.71 -2.72 11.57
N LEU A 57 -35.55 -2.39 11.05
CA LEU A 57 -34.36 -2.09 11.86
C LEU A 57 -34.51 -0.72 12.54
N LYS A 58 -33.97 -0.60 13.75
CA LYS A 58 -33.78 0.69 14.42
C LYS A 58 -32.88 1.59 13.58
N LYS A 59 -33.05 2.90 13.71
CA LYS A 59 -32.19 3.90 13.03
C LYS A 59 -30.74 3.87 13.50
N THR A 60 -30.49 3.29 14.67
CA THR A 60 -29.16 3.10 15.27
C THR A 60 -28.58 1.71 15.03
N ALA A 61 -29.33 0.79 14.42
CA ALA A 61 -28.90 -0.60 14.24
C ALA A 61 -27.68 -0.69 13.32
N VAL A 62 -26.68 -1.42 13.80
CA VAL A 62 -25.44 -1.72 13.07
C VAL A 62 -25.22 -3.24 13.05
N PRO A 63 -24.71 -3.81 11.93
CA PRO A 63 -24.36 -5.22 11.86
C PRO A 63 -23.38 -5.59 12.98
N SER A 64 -23.73 -6.57 13.78
CA SER A 64 -22.89 -7.04 14.89
C SER A 64 -22.72 -8.57 14.92
N GLU A 65 -23.54 -9.30 14.15
CA GLU A 65 -23.54 -10.75 14.11
C GLU A 65 -22.98 -11.28 12.78
N ASN A 66 -22.38 -12.47 12.81
CA ASN A 66 -21.85 -13.17 11.62
C ASN A 66 -20.93 -12.28 10.75
N LEU A 67 -20.11 -11.45 11.41
CA LEU A 67 -19.16 -10.58 10.72
C LEU A 67 -17.97 -11.41 10.21
N PRO A 68 -17.30 -10.98 9.13
CA PRO A 68 -16.11 -11.64 8.66
C PRO A 68 -15.02 -11.62 9.75
N VAL A 69 -14.49 -12.79 10.09
CA VAL A 69 -13.35 -12.92 11.00
C VAL A 69 -12.08 -12.63 10.20
N LEU A 70 -11.18 -11.77 10.71
CA LEU A 70 -9.85 -11.67 10.09
C LEU A 70 -9.14 -12.97 10.34
N SER A 71 -8.60 -13.56 9.28
CA SER A 71 -7.62 -14.60 9.48
C SER A 71 -6.41 -13.95 10.17
N SER A 72 -5.72 -14.68 11.04
CA SER A 72 -4.53 -14.15 11.72
C SER A 72 -3.42 -13.73 10.75
N GLN A 73 -3.50 -14.15 9.49
CA GLN A 73 -2.58 -13.77 8.41
C GLN A 73 -2.78 -12.31 7.97
N ASP A 74 -4.03 -11.86 7.82
CA ASP A 74 -4.34 -10.48 7.39
C ASP A 74 -3.78 -9.45 8.39
N SER A 75 -3.87 -9.73 9.68
CA SER A 75 -3.34 -8.85 10.74
C SER A 75 -1.81 -8.87 10.83
N ALA A 76 -1.17 -9.97 10.45
CA ALA A 76 0.29 -10.08 10.46
C ALA A 76 0.91 -9.33 9.29
N GLU A 77 0.31 -9.39 8.10
CA GLU A 77 0.76 -8.65 6.92
C GLU A 77 0.65 -7.14 7.11
N GLU A 78 -0.49 -6.65 7.64
CA GLU A 78 -0.67 -5.22 7.93
C GLU A 78 0.36 -4.70 8.93
N LYS A 79 0.67 -5.49 9.98
CA LYS A 79 1.69 -5.14 10.96
C LYS A 79 3.09 -5.10 10.34
N LEU A 80 3.41 -6.06 9.47
CA LEU A 80 4.69 -6.13 8.77
C LEU A 80 4.88 -4.95 7.80
N GLU A 81 3.83 -4.58 7.06
CA GLU A 81 3.85 -3.44 6.15
C GLU A 81 4.04 -2.12 6.92
N MET A 82 3.31 -1.94 8.02
CA MET A 82 3.45 -0.78 8.89
C MET A 82 4.87 -0.67 9.48
N GLU A 83 5.47 -1.78 9.91
CA GLU A 83 6.84 -1.81 10.43
C GLU A 83 7.87 -1.44 9.34
N ARG A 84 7.72 -1.96 8.12
CA ARG A 84 8.57 -1.59 6.98
C ARG A 84 8.45 -0.10 6.65
N GLU A 85 7.25 0.45 6.69
CA GLU A 85 7.03 1.88 6.44
C GLU A 85 7.64 2.76 7.53
N GLN A 86 7.47 2.40 8.81
CA GLN A 86 8.13 3.08 9.92
C GLN A 86 9.66 3.05 9.75
N GLN A 87 10.23 1.90 9.37
CA GLN A 87 11.66 1.78 9.14
C GLN A 87 12.14 2.66 7.97
N ARG A 88 11.34 2.78 6.90
CA ARG A 88 11.62 3.68 5.77
C ARG A 88 11.63 5.15 6.21
N LEU A 89 10.62 5.58 6.98
CA LEU A 89 10.53 6.94 7.52
C LEU A 89 11.71 7.26 8.45
N GLN A 90 12.10 6.31 9.30
CA GLN A 90 13.23 6.47 10.22
C GLN A 90 14.54 6.71 9.47
N ARG A 91 14.80 5.99 8.37
CA ARG A 91 15.98 6.20 7.52
C ARG A 91 15.99 7.58 6.86
N LEU A 92 14.83 8.07 6.40
CA LEU A 92 14.72 9.40 5.80
C LEU A 92 15.07 10.52 6.79
N LEU A 93 14.68 10.37 8.06
CA LEU A 93 15.02 11.33 9.11
C LEU A 93 16.53 11.30 9.47
N GLN A 94 17.16 10.13 9.40
CA GLN A 94 18.58 9.97 9.70
C GLN A 94 19.51 10.40 8.55
N GLY A 95 19.05 10.31 7.29
CA GLY A 95 19.82 10.66 6.10
C GLY A 95 20.16 12.14 5.88
N ARG A 96 19.77 13.06 6.80
CA ARG A 96 20.11 14.50 6.72
C ARG A 96 21.42 14.89 7.41
N LYS A 97 22.13 13.98 8.06
CA LYS A 97 23.42 14.28 8.71
C LYS A 97 24.51 13.43 8.08
N THR A 98 25.17 13.93 7.03
CA THR A 98 26.63 13.78 6.77
C THR A 98 26.96 14.08 5.31
N TYR A 99 27.11 15.34 4.92
CA TYR A 99 28.06 15.74 3.87
C TYR A 99 28.58 17.16 4.16
N GLY A 100 29.77 17.25 4.78
CA GLY A 100 30.79 18.19 4.32
C GLY A 100 30.81 19.64 4.83
N SER A 101 30.66 19.92 6.12
CA SER A 101 31.16 21.18 6.70
C SER A 101 32.68 21.11 6.91
N ASN A 102 33.47 21.17 5.83
CA ASN A 102 34.92 21.35 5.89
C ASN A 102 35.36 22.36 4.80
N GLN A 103 34.76 23.55 4.79
CA GLN A 103 35.37 24.70 4.15
C GLN A 103 36.28 25.38 5.18
N ARG A 104 37.53 24.91 5.25
CA ARG A 104 38.61 25.70 5.85
C ARG A 104 38.89 26.83 4.87
N ILE A 105 38.35 28.02 5.15
CA ILE A 105 38.67 29.24 4.42
C ILE A 105 40.17 29.49 4.60
N LYS A 106 40.95 29.28 3.54
CA LYS A 106 42.28 29.88 3.42
C LYS A 106 42.09 31.18 2.65
N VAL A 107 42.02 32.30 3.37
CA VAL A 107 42.14 33.62 2.75
C VAL A 107 43.62 33.77 2.40
N VAL A 108 43.96 33.58 1.13
CA VAL A 108 45.21 34.05 0.57
C VAL A 108 44.81 35.04 -0.51
N GLY A 109 45.01 36.32 -0.22
CA GLY A 109 44.86 37.36 -1.23
C GLY A 109 45.90 37.18 -2.33
N VAL A 110 45.53 37.50 -3.56
CA VAL A 110 46.19 38.49 -4.44
C VAL A 110 45.71 38.27 -5.89
N ALA A 111 45.22 39.37 -6.45
CA ALA A 111 45.15 39.79 -7.85
C ALA A 111 45.11 38.73 -8.97
N GLY A 112 44.05 38.84 -9.79
CA GLY A 112 44.15 38.68 -11.24
C GLY A 112 43.55 37.40 -11.80
N ASN A 113 42.38 37.55 -12.44
CA ASN A 113 41.89 36.77 -13.59
C ASN A 113 42.20 35.27 -13.63
N GLU A 114 41.26 34.43 -13.17
CA GLU A 114 41.24 33.02 -13.59
C GLU A 114 39.82 32.53 -13.90
N ARG A 115 39.67 32.07 -15.14
CA ARG A 115 38.49 31.43 -15.73
C ARG A 115 38.37 30.04 -15.08
N VAL A 116 37.31 29.79 -14.31
CA VAL A 116 37.05 28.46 -13.75
C VAL A 116 36.53 27.54 -14.85
N GLN A 117 37.38 26.66 -15.38
CA GLN A 117 36.95 25.50 -16.15
C GLN A 117 36.75 24.31 -15.20
N MET A 118 35.49 23.90 -15.00
CA MET A 118 35.16 22.62 -14.39
C MET A 118 35.29 21.51 -15.44
N TYR A 119 36.07 20.47 -15.15
CA TYR A 119 36.04 19.22 -15.91
C TYR A 119 35.39 18.12 -15.05
N PRO A 120 34.45 17.32 -15.60
CA PRO A 120 33.94 16.15 -14.90
C PRO A 120 35.04 15.07 -14.79
N VAL A 121 35.15 14.48 -13.61
CA VAL A 121 36.08 13.40 -13.30
C VAL A 121 35.72 12.16 -14.13
N ARG A 122 36.57 11.82 -15.11
CA ARG A 122 36.55 10.55 -15.84
C ARG A 122 36.73 9.39 -14.86
N GLN A 123 35.79 8.44 -14.85
CA GLN A 123 36.00 7.13 -14.24
C GLN A 123 37.06 6.37 -15.06
N HIS A 124 38.07 5.89 -14.35
CA HIS A 124 39.22 5.18 -14.88
C HIS A 124 38.82 3.87 -15.58
N LEU A 125 39.40 3.67 -16.76
CA LEU A 125 39.44 2.43 -17.53
C LEU A 125 40.10 1.32 -16.71
N TYR A 126 39.45 0.16 -16.59
CA TYR A 126 40.12 -1.11 -16.31
C TYR A 126 40.39 -1.80 -17.64
N PHE A 127 41.66 -1.78 -18.03
CA PHE A 127 42.25 -2.61 -19.06
C PHE A 127 43.02 -3.73 -18.35
N ARG A 128 42.70 -4.99 -18.64
CA ARG A 128 43.72 -6.06 -18.79
C ARG A 128 43.14 -7.24 -19.57
N GLU A 129 43.85 -7.49 -20.66
CA GLU A 129 43.75 -8.60 -21.60
C GLU A 129 43.83 -9.97 -20.93
N THR A 130 43.10 -10.94 -21.48
CA THR A 130 43.74 -12.18 -21.96
C THR A 130 43.08 -12.59 -23.28
N ALA A 131 43.93 -13.07 -24.17
CA ALA A 131 43.67 -13.36 -25.56
C ALA A 131 43.14 -14.79 -25.77
N GLU A 132 42.64 -15.00 -26.99
CA GLU A 132 42.67 -16.28 -27.73
C GLU A 132 41.84 -17.46 -27.20
N ALA A 133 40.63 -17.58 -27.75
CA ALA A 133 40.14 -18.85 -28.28
C ALA A 133 39.23 -18.58 -29.48
N ALA A 134 39.84 -18.56 -30.66
CA ALA A 134 39.14 -18.58 -31.92
C ALA A 134 38.40 -19.91 -32.13
N SER A 135 37.26 -19.81 -32.84
CA SER A 135 36.83 -20.77 -33.86
C SER A 135 36.38 -22.16 -33.41
N ARG A 136 35.06 -22.40 -33.40
CA ARG A 136 34.41 -23.37 -34.32
C ARG A 136 32.89 -23.47 -34.14
N ASN A 137 32.21 -23.42 -35.30
CA ASN A 137 30.90 -24.01 -35.65
C ASN A 137 29.66 -23.29 -35.06
N GLU A 138 28.94 -22.46 -35.81
CA GLU A 138 28.05 -22.82 -36.95
C GLU A 138 27.28 -24.12 -36.74
N ALA A 139 25.98 -24.03 -36.42
CA ALA A 139 24.91 -24.81 -37.05
C ALA A 139 23.55 -24.44 -36.45
N TYR A 140 22.80 -23.68 -37.23
CA TYR A 140 21.36 -23.50 -37.12
C TYR A 140 20.67 -24.77 -37.64
N PRO A 141 19.80 -25.48 -36.89
CA PRO A 141 18.92 -26.44 -37.52
C PRO A 141 17.65 -25.74 -38.01
N GLN A 142 17.60 -25.56 -39.32
CA GLN A 142 16.35 -25.43 -40.06
C GLN A 142 15.57 -26.75 -39.98
N GLY A 143 14.28 -26.64 -39.67
CA GLY A 143 13.16 -27.42 -40.21
C GLY A 143 13.17 -28.95 -40.13
N ALA A 144 12.12 -29.50 -39.51
CA ALA A 144 11.37 -30.60 -40.13
C ALA A 144 9.97 -30.73 -39.51
N LYS A 145 8.98 -30.79 -40.42
CA LYS A 145 7.59 -31.16 -40.17
C LYS A 145 7.48 -32.68 -40.03
N ALA A 146 6.57 -33.17 -39.19
CA ALA A 146 5.85 -34.44 -39.35
C ALA A 146 4.65 -34.40 -38.38
N SER A 147 3.40 -34.27 -38.85
CA SER A 147 2.58 -35.29 -39.52
C SER A 147 2.01 -36.35 -38.56
N VAL A 148 0.71 -36.21 -38.30
CA VAL A 148 -0.34 -37.25 -38.26
C VAL A 148 -0.07 -38.51 -37.41
N ARG A 149 -0.88 -38.66 -36.36
CA ARG A 149 -1.84 -39.77 -36.24
C ARG A 149 -2.95 -39.45 -35.25
#